data_AF-A0A1I5C109-F1
#
_entry.id   AF-A0A1I5C109-F1
#
_cell.length_a   1.000
_cell.length_b   1.000
_cell.length_c   1.000
_cell.angle_alpha   90.00
_cell.angle_beta   90.00
_cell.angle_gamma   90.00
#
_symmetry.space_group_name_H-M   'P 1'
#
loop_
_entity.id
_entity.type
_entity.pdbx_description
1 polymer ?
#
loop_
_entity_poly.entity_id
_entity_poly.type
_entity_poly.pdbx_seq_one_letter_code
_entity_poly.pdbx_strand_id
1 'polypeptide(L)' 'MGENNGRIASGHFVSPIVSTSEPIFSFGYGVLPFQLVQGYRIMRLCNRALFEITDVKPDGVSRIDAKVVQLGIAAEEF' A
#
# COMPACT_ATOMS: atom_id res chain seq x y z
N MET A 1 -3.03 -14.12 52.28
CA MET A 1 -2.67 -12.69 52.40
C MET A 1 -1.20 -12.59 52.03
N GLY A 2 -0.88 -11.91 50.92
CA GLY A 2 0.50 -11.77 50.41
C GLY A 2 0.58 -11.99 48.89
N GLU A 3 0.07 -11.03 48.13
CA GLU A 3 0.18 -10.91 46.68
C GLU A 3 1.56 -10.37 46.26
N ASN A 4 1.84 -10.40 44.94
CA ASN A 4 2.92 -9.72 44.19
C ASN A 4 4.22 -10.55 44.00
N ASN A 5 4.88 -10.62 42.84
CA ASN A 5 5.03 -9.58 41.81
C ASN A 5 5.56 -10.15 40.47
N GLY A 6 5.07 -9.58 39.36
CA GLY A 6 5.96 -9.17 38.25
C GLY A 6 6.50 -10.23 37.30
N ARG A 7 5.63 -10.94 36.57
CA ARG A 7 6.03 -11.49 35.26
C ARG A 7 5.99 -10.36 34.23
N ILE A 8 7.13 -9.69 34.06
CA ILE A 8 7.41 -8.79 32.94
C ILE A 8 7.24 -9.56 31.62
N ALA A 9 6.10 -9.33 30.96
CA ALA A 9 5.92 -9.72 29.57
C ALA A 9 6.89 -8.86 28.74
N SER A 10 8.00 -9.45 28.29
CA SER A 10 8.90 -8.81 27.33
C SER A 10 8.19 -8.73 25.97
N GLY A 11 7.31 -7.74 25.83
CA GLY A 11 6.77 -7.36 24.55
C GLY A 11 7.90 -6.81 23.70
N HIS A 12 8.34 -7.57 22.70
CA HIS A 12 9.19 -7.02 21.65
C HIS A 12 8.38 -5.92 20.96
N PHE A 13 8.75 -4.66 21.20
CA PHE A 13 8.22 -3.53 20.46
C PHE A 13 8.80 -3.61 19.05
N VAL A 14 8.08 -4.29 18.15
CA VAL A 14 8.45 -4.33 16.74
C VAL A 14 8.25 -2.93 16.22
N SER A 15 9.35 -2.17 16.08
CA SER A 15 9.34 -0.88 15.42
C SER A 15 8.63 -1.04 14.06
N PRO A 16 7.68 -0.15 13.70
CA PRO A 16 7.02 -0.26 12.41
C PRO A 16 8.10 -0.24 11.33
N ILE A 17 8.05 -1.22 10.42
CA ILE A 17 8.96 -1.26 9.27
C ILE A 17 8.61 -0.05 8.41
N VAL A 18 9.39 1.01 8.52
CA VAL A 18 9.30 2.18 7.66
C VAL A 18 9.92 1.81 6.33
N SER A 19 9.08 1.45 5.36
CA SER A 19 9.53 1.26 3.98
C SER A 19 9.68 2.62 3.31
N THR A 20 10.91 2.95 2.89
CA THR A 20 11.20 4.16 2.11
C THR A 20 11.04 3.95 0.60
N SER A 21 10.75 2.71 0.18
CA SER A 21 10.53 2.40 -1.23
C SER A 21 9.29 3.12 -1.77
N GLU A 22 9.42 3.71 -2.97
CA GLU A 22 8.29 4.31 -3.69
C GLU A 22 7.19 3.25 -3.90
N PRO A 23 5.93 3.53 -3.55
CA PRO A 23 4.85 2.59 -3.77
C PRO A 23 4.51 2.51 -5.26
N ILE A 24 4.43 1.28 -5.78
CA ILE A 24 4.22 0.99 -7.20
C ILE A 24 3.14 -0.09 -7.32
N PHE A 25 2.25 0.05 -8.31
CA PHE A 25 1.42 -1.05 -8.80
C PHE A 25 2.00 -1.57 -10.11
N SER A 26 2.30 -2.87 -10.14
CA SER A 26 2.76 -3.55 -11.34
C SER A 26 1.63 -4.38 -11.94
N PHE A 27 1.35 -4.14 -13.21
CA PHE A 27 0.36 -4.88 -14.00
C PHE A 27 1.10 -5.80 -14.96
N GLY A 28 0.84 -7.11 -14.89
CA GLY A 28 1.47 -8.09 -15.75
C GLY A 28 0.97 -8.05 -17.20
N TYR A 29 1.63 -8.82 -18.06
CA TYR A 29 1.29 -9.01 -19.48
C TYR A 29 1.43 -7.77 -20.38
N GLY A 30 2.03 -6.70 -19.86
CA GLY A 30 2.30 -5.47 -20.62
C GLY A 30 1.04 -4.78 -21.14
N VAL A 31 -0.14 -5.15 -20.65
CA VAL A 31 -1.44 -4.64 -21.10
C VAL A 31 -2.29 -4.24 -19.91
N LEU A 32 -2.93 -3.09 -20.04
CA LEU A 32 -3.97 -2.65 -19.13
C LEU A 32 -5.33 -2.78 -19.83
N PRO A 33 -6.40 -3.17 -19.13
CA PRO A 33 -7.74 -3.26 -19.71
C PRO A 33 -8.27 -1.90 -20.20
N PHE A 34 -7.72 -0.80 -19.67
CA PHE A 34 -7.96 0.57 -20.10
C PHE A 34 -6.70 1.41 -19.81
N GLN A 35 -6.55 2.53 -20.48
CA GLN A 35 -5.40 3.40 -20.28
C GLN A 35 -5.43 4.01 -18.87
N LEU A 36 -4.50 3.62 -18.00
CA LEU A 36 -4.23 4.35 -16.76
C LEU A 36 -3.47 5.63 -17.10
N VAL A 37 -3.95 6.77 -16.59
CA VAL A 37 -3.26 8.06 -16.71
C VAL A 37 -3.06 8.68 -15.34
N GLN A 38 -2.18 9.68 -15.28
CA GLN A 38 -1.93 10.45 -14.06
C GLN A 38 -3.24 11.04 -13.50
N GLY A 39 -3.37 11.04 -12.17
CA GLY A 39 -4.54 11.54 -11.44
C GLY A 39 -5.66 10.50 -11.24
N TYR A 40 -5.56 9.32 -11.86
CA TYR A 40 -6.49 8.23 -11.55
C TYR A 40 -6.31 7.75 -10.11
N ARG A 41 -7.44 7.42 -9.47
CA ARG A 41 -7.48 6.92 -8.10
C ARG A 41 -7.79 5.43 -8.09
N ILE A 42 -7.01 4.68 -7.30
CA ILE A 42 -7.17 3.24 -7.11
C ILE A 42 -7.46 2.99 -5.64
N MET A 43 -8.57 2.33 -5.37
CA MET A 43 -8.88 1.81 -4.04
C MET A 43 -8.55 0.31 -3.99
N ARG A 44 -7.72 -0.09 -3.04
CA ARG A 44 -7.53 -1.51 -2.73
C ARG A 44 -8.74 -2.04 -1.97
N LEU A 45 -9.44 -3.01 -2.55
CA LEU A 45 -10.66 -3.55 -1.94
C LEU A 45 -10.42 -4.28 -0.61
N CYS A 46 -9.23 -4.87 -0.41
CA CYS A 46 -8.93 -5.66 0.78
C CYS A 46 -8.76 -4.83 2.07
N ASN A 47 -8.38 -3.55 1.95
CA ASN A 47 -8.08 -2.69 3.10
C ASN A 47 -8.55 -1.24 2.91
N ARG A 48 -9.30 -0.96 1.84
CA ARG A 48 -9.79 0.35 1.43
C ARG A 48 -8.71 1.43 1.28
N ALA A 49 -7.44 1.05 1.19
CA ALA A 49 -6.36 2.01 1.00
C ALA A 49 -6.51 2.68 -0.37
N LEU A 50 -6.46 4.01 -0.36
CA LEU A 50 -6.64 4.86 -1.54
C LEU A 50 -5.29 5.36 -2.03
N PHE A 51 -5.07 5.23 -3.33
CA PHE A 51 -3.85 5.61 -4.01
C PHE A 51 -4.17 6.50 -5.22
N GLU A 52 -3.29 7.44 -5.53
CA GLU A 52 -3.34 8.24 -6.75
C GLU A 52 -2.14 7.95 -7.63
N ILE A 53 -2.38 7.82 -8.94
CA ILE A 53 -1.33 7.57 -9.92
C ILE A 53 -0.60 8.85 -10.25
N THR A 54 0.72 8.82 -10.15
CA THR A 54 1.61 9.94 -10.48
C THR A 54 2.34 9.75 -11.80
N ASP A 55 2.60 8.50 -12.20
CA ASP A 55 3.32 8.15 -13.44
C ASP A 55 2.97 6.71 -13.86
N VAL A 56 2.98 6.43 -15.16
CA VAL A 56 2.69 5.10 -15.72
C VAL A 56 3.68 4.81 -16.82
N LYS A 57 4.51 3.78 -16.64
CA LYS A 57 5.57 3.43 -17.59
C LYS A 57 5.64 1.92 -17.82
N PRO A 58 5.88 1.47 -19.05
CA PRO A 58 6.24 0.07 -19.29
C PRO A 58 7.61 -0.22 -18.67
N ASP A 59 7.78 -1.41 -18.10
CA ASP A 59 9.06 -1.90 -17.56
C ASP A 59 10.07 -2.29 -18.66
N GLY A 60 9.63 -2.28 -19.92
CA GLY A 60 10.41 -2.65 -21.10
C GLY A 60 10.45 -4.15 -21.39
N VAL A 61 9.75 -4.98 -20.60
CA VAL A 61 9.76 -6.45 -20.73
C VAL A 61 8.34 -7.00 -20.84
N SER A 62 7.55 -6.90 -19.77
CA SER A 62 6.25 -7.58 -19.66
C SER A 62 5.30 -6.97 -18.64
N ARG A 63 5.66 -5.84 -18.04
CA ARG A 63 4.86 -5.20 -17.00
C ARG A 63 4.67 -3.72 -17.30
N ILE A 64 3.60 -3.19 -16.74
CA ILE A 64 3.37 -1.75 -16.65
C ILE A 64 3.46 -1.39 -15.18
N ASP A 65 4.38 -0.50 -14.85
CA ASP A 65 4.56 0.02 -13.51
C ASP A 65 3.85 1.38 -13.42
N ALA A 66 2.87 1.46 -12.52
CA ALA A 66 2.21 2.69 -12.14
C ALA A 66 2.77 3.16 -10.80
N LYS A 67 3.50 4.27 -10.81
CA LYS A 67 3.91 4.95 -9.59
C LYS A 67 2.69 5.57 -8.94
N VAL A 68 2.59 5.44 -7.63
CA VAL A 68 1.45 5.96 -6.88
C VAL A 68 1.89 6.74 -5.65
N VAL A 69 0.97 7.51 -5.09
CA VAL A 69 1.06 8.07 -3.74
C VAL A 69 -0.16 7.60 -2.94
N GLN A 70 0.03 7.26 -1.67
CA GLN A 70 -1.08 6.87 -0.81
C GLN A 70 -1.78 8.13 -0.30
N LEU A 71 -3.08 8.25 -0.59
CA LEU A 71 -3.91 9.37 -0.14
C LEU A 71 -4.53 9.13 1.25
N GLY A 72 -4.71 7.85 1.64
CA GLY A 72 -5.31 7.49 2.92
C GLY A 72 -6.13 6.20 2.83
N ILE A 73 -7.23 6.15 3.58
CA ILE A 73 -8.24 5.09 3.55
C ILE A 73 -9.53 5.72 3.02
N ALA A 74 -10.18 5.11 2.03
CA ALA A 74 -11.44 5.61 1.49
C ALA A 74 -12.52 5.61 2.58
N ALA A 75 -13.28 6.71 2.66
CA ALA A 75 -14.45 6.78 3.52
C ALA A 75 -15.49 5.75 3.06
N GLU A 76 -16.20 5.18 4.02
CA GLU A 76 -17.31 4.27 3.76
C GLU A 76 -18.47 5.08 3.17
N GLU A 77 -18.72 4.96 1.86
CA GLU A 77 -19.96 5.47 1.27
C GLU A 77 -21.10 4.53 1.69
N PHE A 78 -22.04 5.06 2.48
CA PHE A 78 -23.23 4.39 3.01
C PHE A 78 -24.28 4.13 1.93
#